data_AF-A0A392RMQ1-F1
#
_entry.id   AF-A0A392RMQ1-F1
#
_cell.length_a   1.000
_cell.length_b   1.000
_cell.length_c   1.000
_cell.angle_alpha   90.00
_cell.angle_beta   90.00
_cell.angle_gamma   90.00
#
_symmetry.space_group_name_H-M   'P 1'
#
loop_
_entity.id
_entity.type
_entity.pdbx_description
1 polymer ?
#
loop_
_entity_poly.entity_id
_entity_poly.type
_entity_poly.pdbx_seq_one_letter_code
_entity_poly.pdbx_strand_id
1 'polypeptide(L)'
;MIGFSPYGSYWRTVRKISTVHVLSNQRIEILLKQVMESEVNTAMKDSYDFWQKMKNEGNPRKAITEMKKWFGDIAINVMFRTVVGKRFDGDEEENQRI
;
A
#
# COMPACT_ATOMS: atom_id res chain seq x y z
N MET A 1 12.19 -13.40 3.80
CA MET A 1 11.35 -13.44 2.59
C MET A 1 11.35 -14.84 1.99
N ILE A 2 10.20 -15.38 1.62
CA ILE A 2 10.06 -16.75 1.08
C ILE A 2 10.93 -16.96 -0.17
N GLY A 3 11.18 -15.91 -0.96
CA GLY A 3 12.05 -15.97 -2.15
C GLY A 3 13.56 -15.95 -1.88
N PHE A 4 14.03 -15.62 -0.67
CA PHE A 4 15.46 -15.40 -0.37
C PHE A 4 16.06 -16.50 0.52
N SER A 5 15.30 -17.56 0.82
CA SER A 5 15.83 -18.73 1.53
C SER A 5 16.53 -19.66 0.54
N PRO A 6 17.66 -20.29 0.92
CA PRO A 6 18.24 -21.37 0.14
C PRO A 6 17.20 -22.46 -0.11
N TYR A 7 17.19 -22.99 -1.33
CA TYR A 7 16.22 -23.98 -1.79
C TYR A 7 16.37 -25.28 -0.98
N GLY A 8 15.37 -25.61 -0.17
CA GLY A 8 15.34 -26.79 0.70
C GLY A 8 13.91 -27.29 0.97
N SER A 9 13.80 -28.41 1.71
CA SER A 9 12.50 -28.97 2.13
C SER A 9 11.65 -27.94 2.89
N TYR A 10 12.29 -27.16 3.77
CA TYR A 10 11.66 -26.05 4.49
C TYR A 10 11.07 -25.00 3.55
N TRP A 11 11.84 -24.53 2.55
CA TRP A 11 11.38 -23.56 1.57
C TRP A 11 10.15 -24.05 0.80
N ARG A 12 10.13 -25.33 0.40
CA ARG A 12 8.98 -25.94 -0.30
C ARG A 12 7.72 -25.92 0.57
N THR A 13 7.85 -26.26 1.85
CA THR A 13 6.74 -26.26 2.79
C THR A 13 6.19 -24.84 3.01
N VAL A 14 7.07 -23.86 3.24
CA VAL A 14 6.67 -22.46 3.41
C VAL A 14 6.01 -21.91 2.15
N ARG A 15 6.53 -22.23 0.96
CA ARG A 15 5.90 -21.86 -0.31
C ARG A 15 4.51 -22.47 -0.45
N LYS A 16 4.34 -23.77 -0.15
CA LYS A 16 3.05 -24.45 -0.21
C LYS A 16 2.01 -23.78 0.70
N ILE A 17 2.37 -23.48 1.95
CA ILE A 17 1.49 -22.80 2.91
C ILE A 17 1.11 -21.41 2.40
N SER A 18 2.08 -20.66 1.90
CA SER A 18 1.86 -19.29 1.43
C SER A 18 1.00 -19.26 0.17
N THR A 19 1.20 -20.19 -0.78
CA THR A 19 0.34 -20.29 -1.97
C THR A 19 -1.11 -20.63 -1.60
N VAL A 20 -1.34 -21.53 -0.64
CA VAL A 20 -2.70 -21.97 -0.28
C VAL A 20 -3.43 -20.93 0.57
N HIS A 21 -2.75 -20.30 1.53
CA HIS A 21 -3.43 -19.44 2.49
C HIS A 21 -3.37 -17.95 2.15
N VAL A 22 -2.32 -17.49 1.46
CA VAL A 22 -2.11 -16.07 1.14
C VAL A 22 -2.39 -15.80 -0.34
N LEU A 23 -1.85 -16.63 -1.24
CA LEU A 23 -1.95 -16.43 -2.70
C LEU A 23 -2.99 -17.35 -3.36
N SER A 24 -3.97 -17.85 -2.61
CA SER A 24 -5.07 -18.60 -3.21
C SER A 24 -5.91 -17.68 -4.08
N ASN A 25 -6.39 -18.18 -5.22
CA ASN A 25 -7.22 -17.41 -6.15
C ASN A 25 -8.41 -16.73 -5.44
N GLN A 26 -9.04 -17.43 -4.48
CA GLN A 26 -10.15 -16.89 -3.71
C GLN A 26 -9.72 -15.72 -2.80
N ARG A 27 -8.54 -15.82 -2.18
CA ARG A 27 -7.99 -14.76 -1.31
C ARG A 27 -7.57 -13.55 -2.13
N ILE A 28 -6.95 -13.77 -3.28
CA ILE A 28 -6.58 -12.71 -4.21
C ILE A 28 -7.84 -12.00 -4.71
N GLU A 29 -8.86 -12.73 -5.12
CA GLU A 29 -10.07 -12.13 -5.65
C GLU A 29 -10.86 -11.34 -4.60
N ILE A 30 -11.07 -11.91 -3.41
CA ILE A 30 -11.89 -11.27 -2.38
C ILE A 30 -11.11 -10.18 -1.65
N LEU A 31 -9.92 -10.50 -1.14
CA LEU A 31 -9.17 -9.56 -0.31
C LEU A 31 -8.40 -8.54 -1.15
N LEU A 32 -7.63 -8.97 -2.16
CA LEU A 32 -6.79 -8.02 -2.90
C LEU A 32 -7.62 -7.07 -3.78
N LYS A 33 -8.61 -7.55 -4.55
CA LYS A 33 -9.39 -6.65 -5.41
C LYS A 33 -10.14 -5.60 -4.60
N GLN A 34 -10.87 -6.02 -3.56
CA GLN A 34 -11.66 -5.09 -2.75
C GLN A 34 -10.78 -4.11 -1.97
N VAL A 35 -9.67 -4.60 -1.37
CA VAL A 35 -8.75 -3.73 -0.64
C VAL A 35 -8.07 -2.75 -1.59
N MET A 36 -7.53 -3.21 -2.73
CA MET A 36 -6.90 -2.33 -3.72
C MET A 36 -7.86 -1.27 -4.26
N GLU A 37 -9.07 -1.67 -4.63
CA GLU A 37 -10.08 -0.73 -5.12
C GLU A 37 -10.42 0.33 -4.07
N SER A 38 -10.64 -0.10 -2.81
CA SER A 38 -10.92 0.84 -1.72
C SER A 38 -9.74 1.77 -1.42
N GLU A 39 -8.51 1.28 -1.54
CA GLU A 39 -7.30 2.06 -1.24
C GLU A 39 -7.01 3.08 -2.34
N VAL A 40 -7.15 2.68 -3.61
CA VAL A 40 -7.00 3.58 -4.76
C VAL A 40 -8.08 4.66 -4.73
N ASN A 41 -9.33 4.31 -4.42
CA ASN A 41 -10.41 5.29 -4.31
C ASN A 41 -10.14 6.29 -3.16
N THR A 42 -9.61 5.82 -2.03
CA THR A 42 -9.24 6.71 -0.93
C THR A 42 -8.07 7.62 -1.31
N ALA A 43 -7.00 7.08 -1.90
CA ALA A 43 -5.85 7.88 -2.33
C ALA A 43 -6.23 8.94 -3.38
N MET A 44 -7.16 8.61 -4.29
CA MET A 44 -7.73 9.57 -5.25
C MET A 44 -8.49 10.70 -4.56
N LYS A 45 -9.33 10.37 -3.57
CA LYS A 45 -10.06 11.37 -2.77
C LYS A 45 -9.10 12.26 -1.98
N ASP A 46 -8.15 11.67 -1.26
CA ASP A 46 -7.17 12.40 -0.47
C ASP A 46 -6.34 13.37 -1.34
N SER A 47 -5.97 12.93 -2.55
CA SER A 47 -5.24 13.78 -3.52
C SER A 47 -6.11 14.93 -4.02
N TYR A 48 -7.40 14.68 -4.29
CA TYR A 48 -8.33 15.71 -4.71
C TYR A 48 -8.58 16.74 -3.60
N ASP A 49 -8.78 16.28 -2.37
CA ASP A 49 -8.97 17.12 -1.19
C ASP A 49 -7.72 17.96 -0.90
N PHE A 50 -6.53 17.36 -1.02
CA PHE A 50 -5.25 18.07 -0.91
C PHE A 50 -5.11 19.15 -1.98
N TRP A 51 -5.43 18.82 -3.23
CA TRP A 51 -5.42 19.79 -4.32
C TRP A 51 -6.41 20.93 -4.10
N GLN A 52 -7.63 20.64 -3.63
CA GLN A 52 -8.67 21.63 -3.36
C GLN A 52 -8.28 22.57 -2.21
N LYS A 53 -7.69 22.05 -1.12
CA LYS A 53 -7.15 22.86 -0.01
C LYS A 53 -6.08 23.84 -0.51
N MET A 54 -5.10 23.34 -1.27
CA MET A 54 -4.02 24.16 -1.80
C MET A 54 -4.50 25.23 -2.80
N LYS A 55 -5.53 24.93 -3.58
CA LYS A 55 -6.19 25.91 -4.46
C LYS A 55 -6.84 27.05 -3.66
N ASN A 56 -7.51 26.74 -2.55
CA ASN A 56 -8.16 27.75 -1.70
C ASN A 56 -7.13 28.62 -0.94
N GLU A 57 -5.96 28.07 -0.62
CA GLU A 57 -4.83 28.81 -0.02
C GLU A 57 -4.04 29.66 -1.02
N GLY A 58 -4.44 29.66 -2.31
CA GLY A 58 -3.82 30.50 -3.35
C GLY A 58 -2.42 30.05 -3.79
N ASN A 59 -1.99 28.82 -3.45
CA ASN A 59 -0.64 28.34 -3.76
C ASN A 59 -0.66 27.04 -4.60
N PRO A 60 -0.96 27.12 -5.91
CA PRO A 60 -1.08 25.95 -6.79
C PRO A 60 0.22 25.16 -6.94
N ARG A 61 1.38 25.74 -6.62
CA ARG A 61 2.70 25.08 -6.67
C ARG A 61 2.91 24.07 -5.55
N LYS A 62 2.20 24.20 -4.43
CA LYS A 62 2.26 23.24 -3.31
C LYS A 62 1.39 21.99 -3.55
N ALA A 63 0.53 22.00 -4.57
CA ALA A 63 -0.27 20.85 -4.97
C ALA A 63 0.52 19.83 -5.84
N ILE A 64 1.84 19.96 -5.91
CA ILE A 64 2.71 19.02 -6.62
C ILE A 64 3.01 17.87 -5.68
N THR A 65 2.44 16.71 -5.96
CA THR A 65 2.72 15.47 -5.24
C THR A 65 3.83 14.69 -5.93
N GLU A 66 4.81 14.21 -5.17
CA GLU A 66 5.81 13.28 -5.69
C GLU A 66 5.15 11.92 -5.97
N MET A 67 4.92 11.62 -7.26
CA MET A 67 4.24 10.40 -7.68
C MET A 67 4.94 9.11 -7.22
N LYS A 68 6.26 9.14 -7.03
CA LYS A 68 7.01 7.98 -6.50
C LYS A 68 6.60 7.67 -5.06
N LYS A 69 6.55 8.70 -4.21
CA LYS A 69 6.13 8.57 -2.81
C LYS A 69 4.65 8.17 -2.75
N TRP A 70 3.78 8.87 -3.50
CA TRP A 70 2.34 8.58 -3.57
C TRP A 70 2.03 7.13 -3.98
N PHE A 71 2.71 6.63 -5.02
CA PHE A 71 2.52 5.24 -5.45
C PHE A 71 3.09 4.24 -4.43
N GLY A 72 4.21 4.58 -3.79
CA GLY A 72 4.80 3.79 -2.71
C GLY A 72 3.85 3.65 -1.52
N ASP A 73 3.22 4.75 -1.10
CA ASP A 73 2.29 4.79 0.03
C ASP A 73 1.06 3.92 -0.26
N ILE A 74 0.50 3.98 -1.48
CA ILE A 74 -0.60 3.08 -1.89
C ILE A 74 -0.16 1.62 -1.84
N ALA A 75 1.00 1.29 -2.39
CA ALA A 75 1.49 -0.09 -2.44
C ALA A 75 1.73 -0.67 -1.02
N ILE A 76 2.31 0.12 -0.12
CA ILE A 76 2.50 -0.25 1.29
C ILE A 76 1.17 -0.41 2.00
N ASN A 77 0.23 0.53 1.82
CA ASN A 77 -1.08 0.44 2.45
C ASN A 77 -1.88 -0.78 1.99
N VAL A 78 -1.85 -1.11 0.69
CA VAL A 78 -2.45 -2.34 0.17
C VAL A 78 -1.79 -3.57 0.81
N MET A 79 -0.46 -3.60 0.89
CA MET A 79 0.26 -4.74 1.50
C MET A 79 -0.09 -4.90 2.98
N PHE A 80 -0.02 -3.82 3.76
CA PHE A 80 -0.33 -3.80 5.18
C PHE A 80 -1.77 -4.22 5.45
N ARG A 81 -2.72 -3.71 4.65
CA ARG A 81 -4.13 -4.03 4.82
C ARG A 81 -4.47 -5.45 4.38
N THR A 82 -3.70 -6.02 3.46
CA THR A 82 -3.82 -7.43 3.07
C THR A 82 -3.25 -8.38 4.12
N VAL A 83 -2.12 -8.03 4.74
CA VAL A 83 -1.39 -8.91 5.68
C VAL A 83 -1.87 -8.74 7.12
N VAL A 84 -2.02 -7.50 7.58
CA VAL A 84 -2.35 -7.11 8.96
C VAL A 84 -3.83 -6.75 9.12
N GLY A 85 -4.53 -6.41 8.02
CA GLY A 85 -5.93 -5.96 8.07
C GLY A 85 -6.11 -4.48 8.42
N LYS A 86 -5.02 -3.73 8.60
CA LYS A 86 -5.03 -2.30 8.96
C LYS A 86 -4.23 -1.48 7.93
N ARG A 87 -4.53 -0.19 7.83
CA ARG A 87 -3.69 0.75 7.06
C ARG A 87 -2.37 1.00 7.77
N PHE A 88 -1.37 1.40 7.00
CA PHE A 88 -0.11 1.86 7.53
C PHE A 88 -0.29 3.32 7.97
N ASP A 89 -0.37 3.56 9.29
CA ASP A 89 -0.15 4.90 9.85
C ASP A 89 1.35 5.13 9.82
N GLY A 90 1.83 5.68 8.70
CA GLY A 90 3.14 6.29 8.67
C GLY A 90 3.03 7.62 9.39
N ASP A 91 3.49 7.71 10.64
CA ASP A 91 3.67 8.98 11.32
C ASP A 91 4.56 9.88 10.45
N GLU A 92 3.95 10.86 9.77
CA GLU A 92 4.63 11.79 8.85
C GLU A 92 5.51 12.85 9.58
N GLU A 93 5.88 12.65 10.85
CA GLU A 93 6.64 13.67 11.60
C GLU A 93 8.17 13.61 11.42
N GLU A 94 8.76 12.56 10.84
CA GLU A 94 10.24 12.42 10.82
C GLU A 94 10.93 12.84 9.50
N ASN A 95 10.21 13.25 8.46
CA ASN A 95 10.82 13.69 7.19
C ASN A 95 10.89 15.22 6.99
N GLN A 96 10.72 16.01 8.06
CA GLN A 96 11.03 17.45 8.07
C GLN A 96 12.32 17.81 8.83
N ARG A 97 13.17 16.83 9.16
CA ARG A 97 14.44 17.07 9.86
C ARG A 97 15.64 16.34 9.25
N ILE A 98 15.85 16.41 7.94
CA ILE A 98 17.19 16.36 7.34
C ILE A 98 17.22 17.30 6.13
#